data_AF-A0A4Y2RV20-F1
#
_entry.id   AF-A0A4Y2RV20-F1
#
_cell.length_a   1.000
_cell.length_b   1.000
_cell.length_c   1.000
_cell.angle_alpha   90.00
_cell.angle_beta   90.00
_cell.angle_gamma   90.00
#
_symmetry.space_group_name_H-M   'P 1'
#
loop_
_entity.id
_entity.type
_entity.pdbx_description
1 polymer ?
#
loop_
_entity_poly.entity_id
_entity_poly.type
_entity_poly.pdbx_seq_one_letter_code
_entity_poly.pdbx_strand_id
1 'polypeptide(L)'
;MHNVRNDSLSRPVIYLDDTWVNANHSPKFTWYSSISQGGLKVPLGKGSRLIICHAESADQGFFPSAQLVFKSKSTVDYHEEMKSAIFKKWFLDLLRGLDEPCVTVMDNASFHSAYAEKIPSTKIKKKKQALQHGFSTKICLTTPPKPD
;
A
#
# COMPACT_ATOMS: atom_id res chain seq x y z
N MET A 1 -16.95 11.72 7.28
CA MET A 1 -15.47 11.76 7.19
C MET A 1 -14.99 12.36 8.50
N HIS A 2 -14.23 11.64 9.34
CA HIS A 2 -13.74 12.21 10.60
C HIS A 2 -12.59 13.16 10.27
N ASN A 3 -12.58 14.35 10.87
CA ASN A 3 -11.64 15.42 10.54
C ASN A 3 -10.30 15.18 11.25
N VAL A 4 -9.52 14.21 10.76
CA VAL A 4 -8.23 13.77 11.34
C VAL A 4 -7.18 14.89 11.36
N ARG A 5 -7.41 15.97 10.58
CA ARG A 5 -6.52 17.13 10.50
C ARG A 5 -6.62 18.08 11.71
N ASN A 6 -7.66 17.96 12.54
CA ASN A 6 -8.02 19.02 13.49
C ASN A 6 -8.01 18.57 14.95
N ASP A 7 -7.48 17.39 15.25
CA ASP A 7 -7.29 16.99 16.64
C ASP A 7 -5.98 17.59 17.15
N SER A 8 -6.04 18.20 18.33
CA SER A 8 -4.95 18.84 19.08
C SER A 8 -3.76 17.91 19.46
N LEU A 9 -3.69 16.74 18.84
CA LEU A 9 -2.68 15.72 19.02
C LEU A 9 -1.61 15.90 17.94
N SER A 10 -0.46 16.41 18.36
CA SER A 10 0.79 16.69 17.61
C SER A 10 1.41 15.50 16.84
N ARG A 11 0.68 14.40 16.59
CA ARG A 11 1.24 13.19 16.00
C ARG A 11 1.30 13.33 14.47
N PRO A 12 2.42 12.97 13.82
CA PRO A 12 2.51 12.97 12.38
C PRO A 12 1.46 12.07 11.75
N VAL A 13 0.88 12.52 10.64
CA VAL A 13 -0.02 11.71 9.83
C VAL A 13 0.77 11.19 8.63
N ILE A 14 0.80 9.87 8.50
CA ILE A 14 1.47 9.15 7.42
C ILE A 14 0.41 8.55 6.51
N TYR A 15 0.45 8.93 5.24
CA TYR A 15 -0.40 8.42 4.18
C TYR A 15 0.33 7.32 3.42
N LEU A 16 -0.34 6.19 3.23
CA LEU A 16 0.16 5.06 2.44
C LEU A 16 -0.80 4.79 1.30
N ASP A 17 -0.24 4.47 0.15
CA ASP A 17 -1.00 3.96 -0.98
C ASP A 17 -0.16 3.00 -1.81
N ASP A 18 -0.83 2.20 -2.63
CA ASP A 18 -0.21 1.37 -3.64
C ASP A 18 -0.76 1.69 -5.03
N THR A 19 0.13 1.60 -6.01
CA THR A 19 -0.21 1.87 -7.40
C THR A 19 0.60 0.96 -8.31
N TRP A 20 0.30 1.02 -9.60
CA TRP A 20 1.01 0.27 -10.62
C TRP A 20 1.22 1.11 -11.87
N VAL A 21 2.36 0.89 -12.52
CA VAL A 21 2.66 1.50 -13.81
C VAL A 21 2.97 0.41 -14.83
N ASN A 22 2.44 0.56 -16.04
CA ASN A 22 2.71 -0.35 -17.14
C ASN A 22 4.03 0.00 -17.82
N ALA A 23 4.83 -0.99 -18.23
CA ALA A 23 6.05 -0.77 -18.99
C ALA A 23 5.82 0.03 -20.29
N ASN A 24 4.65 -0.17 -20.92
CA ASN A 24 4.23 0.58 -22.11
C ASN A 24 3.18 1.65 -21.77
N HIS A 25 3.34 2.33 -20.62
CA HIS A 25 2.49 3.46 -20.26
C HIS A 25 2.79 4.64 -21.20
N SER A 26 1.87 4.93 -22.12
CA SER A 26 1.97 6.07 -23.03
C SER A 26 0.61 6.74 -23.25
N PRO A 27 0.59 8.01 -23.69
CA PRO A 27 -0.66 8.72 -23.95
C PRO A 27 -1.49 8.01 -25.02
N LYS A 28 -2.82 8.00 -24.83
CA LYS A 28 -3.76 7.43 -25.81
C LYS A 28 -3.68 8.09 -27.18
N PHE A 29 -3.37 9.38 -27.20
CA PHE A 29 -3.21 10.17 -28.41
C PHE A 29 -1.80 10.72 -28.47
N THR A 30 -1.14 10.54 -29.62
CA THR A 30 0.18 11.06 -29.93
C THR A 30 0.12 11.68 -31.32
N TRP A 31 0.77 12.83 -31.47
CA TRP A 31 0.93 13.46 -32.77
C TRP A 31 1.94 12.68 -33.61
N TYR A 32 1.58 12.36 -34.85
CA TYR A 32 2.44 11.65 -35.80
C TYR A 32 2.69 12.54 -37.02
N SER A 33 3.94 12.61 -37.47
CA SER A 33 4.30 13.29 -38.73
C SER A 33 4.24 12.31 -39.89
N SER A 34 3.62 12.68 -41.01
CA SER A 34 3.51 11.84 -42.20
C SER A 34 4.87 11.44 -42.82
N ILE A 35 5.95 12.13 -42.45
CA ILE A 35 7.30 11.97 -43.03
C ILE A 35 8.21 11.12 -42.11
N SER A 36 7.93 11.06 -40.81
CA SER A 36 8.76 10.27 -39.88
C SER A 36 8.25 8.83 -39.79
N GLN A 37 9.15 7.86 -39.59
CA GLN A 37 8.80 6.50 -39.12
C GLN A 37 8.66 6.45 -37.58
N GLY A 38 8.39 7.59 -36.94
CA GLY A 38 8.45 7.76 -35.50
C GLY A 38 7.08 7.67 -34.84
N GLY A 39 6.85 6.63 -34.04
CA GLY A 39 5.66 6.47 -33.20
C GLY A 39 5.85 5.32 -32.21
N LEU A 40 5.21 5.39 -31.05
CA LEU A 40 5.18 4.25 -30.12
C LEU A 40 4.39 3.10 -30.75
N LYS A 41 5.10 2.14 -31.34
CA LYS A 41 4.53 0.90 -31.91
C LYS A 41 4.20 -0.16 -30.84
N VAL A 42 4.12 0.24 -29.57
CA VAL A 42 3.82 -0.68 -28.47
C VAL A 42 2.34 -0.60 -28.11
N PRO A 43 1.66 -1.74 -27.98
CA PRO A 43 0.27 -1.76 -27.57
C PRO A 43 0.09 -1.17 -26.16
N LEU A 44 -0.77 -0.17 -26.04
CA LEU A 44 -1.14 0.48 -24.78
C LEU A 44 -1.62 -0.56 -23.75
N GLY A 45 -1.13 -0.44 -22.51
CA GLY A 45 -1.56 -1.30 -21.41
C GLY A 45 -1.09 -2.76 -21.50
N LYS A 46 -0.28 -3.13 -22.50
CA LYS A 46 0.36 -4.46 -22.57
C LYS A 46 1.78 -4.41 -22.06
N GLY A 47 2.26 -5.52 -21.54
CA GLY A 47 3.62 -5.67 -21.03
C GLY A 47 3.65 -5.78 -19.51
N SER A 48 4.84 -5.97 -18.95
CA SER A 48 5.03 -6.09 -17.51
C SER A 48 4.60 -4.81 -16.79
N ARG A 49 4.17 -4.96 -15.55
CA ARG A 49 3.84 -3.83 -14.67
C ARG A 49 4.90 -3.70 -13.57
N LEU A 50 5.09 -2.50 -13.06
CA LEU A 50 5.74 -2.27 -11.78
C LEU A 50 4.64 -2.01 -10.77
N ILE A 51 4.71 -2.69 -9.64
CA ILE A 51 3.87 -2.44 -8.46
C ILE A 51 4.71 -1.57 -7.53
N ILE A 52 4.10 -0.49 -7.05
CA ILE A 52 4.73 0.54 -6.24
C ILE A 52 3.87 0.71 -4.99
N CYS A 53 4.47 0.67 -3.81
CA CYS A 53 3.85 1.08 -2.57
C CYS A 53 4.80 2.02 -1.84
N HIS A 54 4.24 3.09 -1.27
CA HIS A 54 5.03 4.12 -0.62
C HIS A 54 4.30 4.76 0.55
N ALA A 55 5.07 5.41 1.41
CA ALA A 55 4.60 6.25 2.50
C ALA A 55 4.98 7.72 2.29
N GLU A 56 4.10 8.63 2.64
CA GLU A 56 4.40 10.06 2.72
C GLU A 56 3.74 10.72 3.93
N SER A 57 4.26 11.87 4.33
CA SER A 57 3.61 12.76 5.29
C SER A 57 3.48 14.17 4.70
N ALA A 58 2.54 14.96 5.22
CA ALA A 58 2.30 16.31 4.71
C ALA A 58 3.49 17.27 4.95
N ASP A 59 4.30 17.00 5.97
CA ASP A 59 5.43 17.82 6.42
C ASP A 59 6.78 17.36 5.86
N GLN A 60 7.01 16.05 5.71
CA GLN A 60 8.29 15.49 5.25
C GLN A 60 8.23 14.99 3.79
N GLY A 61 7.03 14.88 3.21
CA GLY A 61 6.83 14.29 1.89
C GLY A 61 7.11 12.78 1.91
N PHE A 62 7.66 12.27 0.82
CA PHE A 62 7.96 10.83 0.67
C PHE A 62 9.15 10.39 1.53
N PHE A 63 8.97 9.32 2.30
CA PHE A 63 10.04 8.69 3.07
C PHE A 63 10.96 7.85 2.17
N PRO A 64 12.24 8.22 1.96
CA PRO A 64 13.10 7.50 1.01
C PRO A 64 13.28 6.00 1.30
N SER A 65 13.19 5.61 2.57
CA SER A 65 13.27 4.22 3.03
C SER A 65 11.97 3.43 2.87
N ALA A 66 10.85 4.09 2.56
CA ALA A 66 9.53 3.48 2.46
C ALA A 66 9.19 3.01 1.04
N GLN A 67 10.11 3.11 0.08
CA GLN A 67 9.86 2.68 -1.28
C GLN A 67 9.82 1.14 -1.38
N LEU A 68 8.66 0.60 -1.75
CA LEU A 68 8.52 -0.79 -2.20
C LEU A 68 8.18 -0.81 -3.68
N VAL A 69 9.13 -1.25 -4.51
CA VAL A 69 8.93 -1.40 -5.96
C VAL A 69 9.34 -2.79 -6.41
N PHE A 70 8.45 -3.48 -7.11
CA PHE A 70 8.77 -4.76 -7.72
C PHE A 70 8.02 -4.98 -9.04
N LYS A 71 8.63 -5.78 -9.92
CA LYS A 71 8.06 -6.12 -11.21
C LYS A 71 7.00 -7.20 -11.05
N SER A 72 5.87 -6.96 -11.68
CA SER A 72 4.77 -7.91 -11.77
C SER A 72 5.14 -9.11 -12.63
N LYS A 73 4.78 -10.32 -12.17
CA LYS A 73 4.98 -11.59 -12.89
C LYS A 73 3.73 -12.00 -13.68
N SER A 74 2.56 -11.51 -13.27
CA SER A 74 1.27 -11.68 -13.93
C SER A 74 1.02 -10.62 -15.00
N THR A 75 0.19 -10.97 -15.98
CA THR A 75 -0.28 -10.04 -17.02
C THR A 75 -1.76 -9.66 -16.83
N VAL A 76 -2.42 -10.23 -15.83
CA VAL A 76 -3.89 -10.15 -15.65
C VAL A 76 -4.24 -9.06 -14.65
N ASP A 77 -4.23 -9.36 -13.35
CA ASP A 77 -4.51 -8.42 -12.26
C ASP A 77 -3.29 -8.26 -11.35
N TYR A 78 -2.95 -7.02 -10.99
CA TYR A 78 -1.83 -6.73 -10.11
C TYR A 78 -2.16 -6.99 -8.63
N HIS A 79 -3.46 -6.96 -8.27
CA HIS A 79 -3.91 -7.22 -6.90
C HIS A 79 -3.57 -8.65 -6.43
N GLU A 80 -3.32 -9.59 -7.35
CA GLU A 80 -2.91 -10.96 -7.02
C GLU A 80 -1.46 -11.04 -6.47
N GLU A 81 -0.66 -10.01 -6.74
CA GLU A 81 0.77 -10.01 -6.43
C GLU A 81 1.14 -9.15 -5.24
N MET A 82 0.40 -8.06 -4.99
CA MET A 82 0.45 -7.36 -3.71
C MET A 82 -0.22 -8.23 -2.63
N LYS A 83 0.57 -9.10 -2.01
CA LYS A 83 0.10 -10.03 -0.97
C LYS A 83 0.24 -9.41 0.41
N SER A 84 -0.67 -9.78 1.31
CA SER A 84 -0.62 -9.35 2.71
C SER A 84 0.73 -9.63 3.40
N ALA A 85 1.43 -10.71 3.03
CA ALA A 85 2.76 -11.00 3.55
C ALA A 85 3.84 -9.99 3.10
N ILE A 86 3.77 -9.53 1.84
CA ILE A 86 4.69 -8.51 1.30
C ILE A 86 4.40 -7.18 1.98
N PHE A 87 3.12 -6.78 2.00
CA PHE A 87 2.67 -5.55 2.66
C PHE A 87 3.05 -5.54 4.14
N LYS A 88 2.76 -6.60 4.88
CA LYS A 88 3.10 -6.71 6.31
C LYS A 88 4.58 -6.55 6.57
N LYS A 89 5.44 -7.19 5.77
CA LYS A 89 6.89 -7.06 5.92
C LYS A 89 7.32 -5.60 5.73
N TRP A 90 6.91 -5.01 4.62
CA TRP A 90 7.21 -3.62 4.29
C TRP A 90 6.68 -2.64 5.35
N PHE A 91 5.44 -2.83 5.79
CA PHE A 91 4.82 -1.97 6.79
C PHE A 91 5.55 -2.05 8.13
N LEU A 92 5.99 -3.24 8.56
CA LEU A 92 6.81 -3.38 9.77
C LEU A 92 8.19 -2.70 9.62
N ASP A 93 8.80 -2.78 8.45
CA ASP A 93 10.08 -2.11 8.18
C ASP A 93 9.92 -0.58 8.18
N LEU A 94 8.82 -0.06 7.61
CA LEU A 94 8.43 1.35 7.73
C LEU A 94 8.29 1.75 9.21
N LEU A 95 7.50 1.02 10.00
CA LEU A 95 7.25 1.34 11.40
C LEU A 95 8.53 1.34 12.26
N ARG A 96 9.52 0.51 11.93
CA ARG A 96 10.83 0.51 12.62
C ARG A 96 11.64 1.77 12.33
N GLY A 97 11.42 2.39 11.18
CA GLY A 97 12.11 3.62 10.76
C GLY A 97 11.46 4.91 11.26
N LEU A 98 10.33 4.82 11.96
CA LEU A 98 9.63 5.99 12.50
C LEU A 98 10.09 6.27 13.93
N ASP A 99 10.50 7.50 14.19
CA ASP A 99 11.06 7.90 15.47
C ASP A 99 9.99 8.22 16.53
N GLU A 100 8.78 8.54 16.10
CA GLU A 100 7.70 8.97 16.97
C GLU A 100 6.36 8.29 16.67
N PRO A 101 5.45 8.22 17.65
CA PRO A 101 4.11 7.69 17.46
C PRO A 101 3.33 8.46 16.37
N CYS A 102 2.99 7.79 15.27
CA CYS A 102 2.30 8.41 14.14
C CYS A 102 0.86 7.88 13.97
N VAL A 103 0.07 8.59 13.17
CA VAL A 103 -1.23 8.12 12.67
C VAL A 103 -1.05 7.64 11.23
N THR A 104 -1.27 6.35 10.96
CA THR A 104 -1.24 5.85 9.58
C THR A 104 -2.64 5.86 8.96
N VAL A 105 -2.73 6.39 7.74
CA VAL A 105 -3.92 6.44 6.88
C VAL A 105 -3.65 5.63 5.62
N MET A 106 -4.52 4.67 5.32
CA MET A 106 -4.48 3.82 4.12
C MET A 106 -5.91 3.46 3.72
N ASP A 107 -6.11 2.98 2.49
CA ASP A 107 -7.39 2.46 2.03
C ASP A 107 -7.74 1.11 2.69
N ASN A 108 -8.89 0.53 2.35
CA ASN A 108 -9.35 -0.75 2.90
C ASN A 108 -9.09 -1.92 1.94
N ALA A 109 -7.94 -1.96 1.27
CA ALA A 109 -7.57 -3.10 0.44
C ALA A 109 -7.52 -4.39 1.27
N SER A 110 -7.94 -5.51 0.65
CA SER A 110 -8.08 -6.80 1.35
C SER A 110 -6.77 -7.32 1.95
N PHE A 111 -5.62 -6.94 1.40
CA PHE A 111 -4.30 -7.35 1.87
C PHE A 111 -3.76 -6.48 3.02
N HIS A 112 -4.33 -5.30 3.28
CA HIS A 112 -3.98 -4.46 4.43
C HIS A 112 -4.39 -5.08 5.77
N SER A 113 -5.40 -5.94 5.75
CA SER A 113 -5.88 -6.65 6.93
C SER A 113 -5.52 -8.14 6.88
N ALA A 114 -4.97 -8.66 7.97
CA ALA A 114 -4.74 -10.09 8.16
C ALA A 114 -5.25 -10.51 9.54
N TYR A 115 -5.90 -11.66 9.63
CA TYR A 115 -6.29 -12.21 10.92
C TYR A 115 -5.05 -12.72 11.66
N ALA A 116 -4.88 -12.28 12.91
CA ALA A 116 -3.82 -12.80 13.79
C ALA A 116 -4.02 -14.30 14.10
N GLU A 117 -5.27 -14.73 14.18
CA GLU A 117 -5.65 -16.12 14.42
C GLU A 117 -6.57 -16.62 13.31
N LYS A 118 -6.40 -17.89 12.90
CA LYS A 118 -7.29 -18.52 11.92
C LYS A 118 -8.68 -18.63 12.55
N ILE A 119 -9.65 -17.89 12.00
CA ILE A 119 -11.05 -18.02 12.43
C ILE A 119 -11.46 -19.48 12.26
N PRO A 120 -11.93 -20.16 13.32
CA PRO A 120 -12.47 -21.50 13.19
C PRO A 120 -13.61 -21.47 12.17
N SER A 121 -13.42 -22.09 11.02
CA SER A 121 -14.50 -22.25 10.04
C SER A 121 -15.63 -23.03 10.72
N THR A 122 -16.89 -22.70 10.40
CA THR A 122 -18.14 -23.22 10.99
C THR A 122 -18.31 -24.75 10.99
N LYS A 123 -17.34 -25.51 10.42
CA LYS A 123 -17.24 -26.97 10.55
C LYS A 123 -16.64 -27.45 11.88
N ILE A 124 -16.17 -26.58 12.78
CA ILE A 124 -15.65 -26.98 14.10
C ILE A 124 -16.45 -26.29 15.21
N LYS A 125 -17.01 -27.12 16.11
CA LYS A 125 -17.87 -26.71 17.24
C LYS A 125 -17.25 -25.58 18.06
N LYS A 126 -18.09 -24.58 18.36
CA LYS A 126 -17.88 -23.42 19.26
C LYS A 126 -16.85 -23.69 20.38
N LYS A 127 -15.70 -23.03 20.32
CA LYS A 127 -14.94 -22.59 21.50
C LYS A 127 -14.27 -21.24 21.23
N LYS A 128 -14.72 -20.26 22.02
CA LYS A 128 -14.14 -18.96 22.42
C LYS A 128 -13.48 -18.06 21.35
N GLN A 129 -14.16 -16.92 21.16
CA GLN A 129 -13.69 -15.54 20.90
C GLN A 129 -12.29 -15.37 20.27
N ALA A 130 -12.24 -14.80 19.07
CA ALA A 130 -11.03 -14.26 18.46
C ALA A 130 -11.13 -12.72 18.39
N LEU A 131 -10.15 -12.02 18.96
CA LEU A 131 -9.94 -10.59 18.76
C LEU A 131 -9.59 -10.33 17.30
N GLN A 132 -10.31 -9.43 16.65
CA GLN A 132 -9.86 -8.83 15.39
C GLN A 132 -8.84 -7.74 15.70
N HIS A 133 -7.55 -8.02 15.55
CA HIS A 133 -6.58 -6.97 15.25
C HIS A 133 -6.58 -6.75 13.74
N GLY A 134 -7.69 -6.22 13.22
CA GLY A 134 -7.73 -5.75 11.85
C GLY A 134 -7.05 -4.39 11.76
N PHE A 135 -6.23 -4.16 10.75
CA PHE A 135 -5.90 -2.81 10.27
C PHE A 135 -7.10 -2.25 9.48
N SER A 136 -8.30 -2.41 10.02
CA SER A 136 -9.54 -2.00 9.37
C SER A 136 -9.73 -0.51 9.63
N THR A 137 -9.66 0.26 8.56
CA THR A 137 -9.96 1.70 8.44
C THR A 137 -10.40 2.38 9.74
N LYS A 138 -9.41 2.99 10.42
CA LYS A 138 -9.49 4.19 11.27
C LYS A 138 -8.17 4.24 12.04
N ILE A 139 -7.24 5.08 11.58
CA ILE A 139 -6.10 5.60 12.36
C ILE A 139 -5.35 4.48 13.09
N CYS A 140 -4.35 3.88 12.45
CA CYS A 140 -3.44 3.01 13.19
C CYS A 140 -2.53 3.89 14.05
N LEU A 141 -2.74 3.88 15.37
CA LEU A 141 -1.82 4.47 16.34
C LEU A 141 -0.71 3.46 16.62
N THR A 142 0.48 3.71 16.10
CA THR A 142 1.72 2.97 16.40
C THR A 142 2.45 3.78 17.50
N THR A 143 3.09 3.30 18.56
CA THR A 143 3.66 2.01 19.01
C THR A 143 3.65 1.92 20.56
N PRO A 144 3.97 0.74 21.15
CA PRO A 144 4.44 0.62 22.55
C PRO A 144 5.88 1.17 22.74
N PRO A 145 6.32 1.47 23.99
CA PRO A 145 7.58 2.17 24.28
C PRO A 145 8.82 1.39 23.84
N LYS A 146 9.89 2.12 23.45
CA LYS A 146 11.24 1.53 23.28
C LYS A 146 11.67 0.91 24.62
N PRO A 147 12.16 -0.34 24.64
CA PRO A 147 12.82 -0.86 25.84
C PRO A 147 14.12 -0.09 26.06
N ASP A 148 14.35 0.28 27.33
CA ASP A 148 15.56 0.94 27.82
C ASP A 148 16.84 0.14 27.54
#